data_AF-A0A524AKC0-F1
#
_entry.id   AF-A0A524AKC0-F1
#
_cell.length_a   1.000
_cell.length_b   1.000
_cell.length_c   1.000
_cell.angle_alpha   90.00
_cell.angle_beta   90.00
_cell.angle_gamma   90.00
#
_symmetry.space_group_name_H-M   'P 1'
#
loop_
_entity.id
_entity.type
_entity.pdbx_description
1 polymer ?
#
loop_
_entity_poly.entity_id
_entity_poly.type
_entity_poly.pdbx_seq_one_letter_code
_entity_poly.pdbx_strand_id
1 'polypeptide(L)' 'GDRHSAAIVYFNLGNLYREQGDVAQARAHYEKAKALFEMVGDARNAQRAAQALRRL' A
#
# COMPACT_ATOMS: atom_id res chain seq x y z
N GLY A 1 0.13 13.65 9.84
CA GLY A 1 -0.68 14.50 8.95
C GLY A 1 -0.53 14.04 7.52
N ASP A 2 0.53 14.48 6.85
CA ASP A 2 0.73 14.24 5.42
C ASP A 2 1.11 12.79 5.05
N ARG A 3 2.12 12.22 5.73
CA ARG A 3 2.63 10.87 5.42
C ARG A 3 1.60 9.74 5.59
N HIS A 4 0.69 9.86 6.55
CA HIS A 4 -0.36 8.86 6.76
C HIS A 4 -1.42 8.92 5.64
N SER A 5 -1.84 10.12 5.24
CA SER A 5 -2.73 10.31 4.10
C SER A 5 -2.08 9.83 2.80
N ALA A 6 -0.80 10.14 2.59
CA ALA A 6 -0.03 9.62 1.46
C ALA A 6 0.02 8.08 1.45
N ALA A 7 0.22 7.44 2.60
CA ALA A 7 0.21 5.97 2.71
C ALA A 7 -1.14 5.37 2.27
N ILE A 8 -2.26 5.98 2.67
CA ILE A 8 -3.60 5.57 2.26
C ILE A 8 -3.79 5.73 0.75
N VAL A 9 -3.34 6.84 0.17
CA VAL A 9 -3.41 7.07 -1.28
C VAL A 9 -2.63 6.00 -2.04
N TYR A 10 -1.41 5.68 -1.61
CA TYR A 10 -0.62 4.61 -2.21
C TYR A 10 -1.30 3.24 -2.08
N PHE A 11 -1.91 2.94 -0.93
CA PHE A 11 -2.64 1.68 -0.77
C PHE A 11 -3.84 1.57 -1.73
N ASN A 12 -4.56 2.68 -1.93
CA ASN A 12 -5.69 2.73 -2.85
C ASN A 12 -5.24 2.60 -4.32
N LEU A 13 -4.13 3.22 -4.70
CA LEU A 13 -3.53 3.00 -6.03
C LEU A 13 -3.14 1.54 -6.23
N GLY A 14 -2.58 0.90 -5.20
CA GLY A 14 -2.30 -0.53 -5.24
C GLY A 14 -3.54 -1.38 -5.53
N ASN A 15 -4.68 -1.07 -4.90
CA ASN A 15 -5.96 -1.73 -5.19
C ASN A 15 -6.43 -1.49 -6.63
N LEU A 16 -6.36 -0.24 -7.09
CA LEU A 16 -6.77 0.15 -8.44
C LEU A 16 -5.97 -0.62 -9.51
N TYR A 17 -4.64 -0.66 -9.39
CA TYR A 17 -3.81 -1.39 -10.35
C TYR A 17 -4.00 -2.90 -10.25
N ARG A 18 -4.25 -3.45 -9.05
CA ARG A 18 -4.61 -4.86 -8.89
C ARG A 18 -5.90 -5.19 -9.64
N GLU A 19 -6.91 -4.33 -9.54
CA GLU A 19 -8.19 -4.49 -10.25
C GLU A 19 -8.04 -4.38 -11.77
N GLN A 20 -7.08 -3.57 -12.24
CA GLN A 20 -6.72 -3.47 -13.66
C GLN A 20 -5.84 -4.64 -14.16
N GLY A 21 -5.39 -5.52 -13.27
CA GLY A 21 -4.47 -6.62 -13.61
C GLY A 21 -3.01 -6.21 -13.76
N ASP A 22 -2.66 -4.94 -13.52
CA ASP A 22 -1.27 -4.47 -13.50
C ASP A 22 -0.63 -4.79 -12.14
N VAL A 23 -0.20 -6.05 -12.01
CA VAL A 23 0.42 -6.59 -10.80
C VAL A 23 1.71 -5.84 -10.45
N ALA A 24 2.46 -5.35 -11.45
CA ALA A 24 3.73 -4.66 -11.23
C ALA A 24 3.50 -3.30 -10.55
N GLN A 25 2.56 -2.50 -11.07
CA GLN A 25 2.20 -1.22 -10.44
C GLN A 25 1.54 -1.45 -9.07
N ALA A 26 0.66 -2.44 -8.95
CA ALA A 26 0.03 -2.77 -7.68
C ALA A 26 1.07 -3.06 -6.58
N ARG A 27 2.09 -3.86 -6.90
CA ARG A 27 3.20 -4.19 -5.99
C ARG A 27 3.95 -2.95 -5.55
N ALA A 28 4.38 -2.11 -6.49
CA ALA A 28 5.13 -0.90 -6.19
C ALA A 28 4.35 0.06 -5.28
N HIS A 29 3.04 0.19 -5.49
CA HIS A 29 2.19 1.06 -4.69
C HIS A 29 1.92 0.50 -3.28
N TYR A 30 1.70 -0.81 -3.13
CA TYR A 30 1.58 -1.40 -1.79
C TYR A 30 2.89 -1.37 -0.99
N GLU A 31 4.06 -1.51 -1.63
CA GLU A 31 5.35 -1.39 -0.95
C GLU A 31 5.57 0.03 -0.40
N LYS A 32 5.26 1.06 -1.22
CA LYS A 32 5.30 2.47 -0.77
C LYS A 32 4.33 2.72 0.39
N ALA A 33 3.11 2.20 0.29
CA ALA A 33 2.12 2.32 1.35
C ALA A 33 2.61 1.69 2.65
N LYS A 34 3.12 0.44 2.59
CA LYS A 34 3.67 -0.28 3.74
C LYS A 34 4.78 0.51 4.42
N ALA A 35 5.77 0.99 3.66
CA ALA A 35 6.88 1.75 4.20
C ALA A 35 6.42 3.04 4.90
N LEU A 36 5.47 3.77 4.31
CA LEU A 36 4.94 4.98 4.92
C LEU A 36 4.11 4.69 6.17
N PHE A 37 3.31 3.63 6.18
CA PHE A 37 2.58 3.18 7.38
C PHE A 37 3.55 2.81 8.50
N GLU A 38 4.66 2.12 8.20
CA GLU A 38 5.71 1.81 9.16
C GLU A 38 6.38 3.08 9.73
N MET A 39 6.69 4.06 8.87
CA MET A 39 7.29 5.34 9.30
C MET A 39 6.39 6.16 10.24
N VAL A 40 5.07 6.06 10.09
CA VAL A 40 4.10 6.77 10.95
C VAL A 40 3.61 5.93 12.12
N GLY A 41 4.14 4.71 12.31
CA GLY A 41 3.77 3.82 13.40
C GLY A 41 2.41 3.12 13.25
N ASP A 42 1.82 3.14 12.04
CA ASP A 42 0.55 2.47 11.76
C ASP A 42 0.76 1.01 11.35
N ALA A 43 1.01 0.16 12.35
CA ALA A 43 1.26 -1.26 12.15
C ALA A 43 0.07 -1.99 11.49
N ARG A 44 -1.17 -1.55 11.76
CA ARG A 44 -2.37 -2.21 11.22
C ARG A 44 -2.44 -2.05 9.71
N ASN A 45 -2.26 -0.83 9.21
CA ASN A 45 -2.30 -0.59 7.77
C ASN A 45 -1.04 -1.08 7.05
N ALA A 46 0.13 -1.07 7.71
CA ALA A 46 1.33 -1.75 7.20
C ALA A 46 1.09 -3.25 6.98
N GLN A 47 0.43 -3.92 7.94
CA GLN A 47 0.07 -5.34 7.82
C GLN A 47 -0.93 -5.59 6.67
N ARG A 48 -1.92 -4.70 6.49
CA ARG A 48 -2.87 -4.80 5.36
C ARG A 48 -2.15 -4.68 4.01
N ALA A 49 -1.22 -3.74 3.88
CA ALA A 49 -0.38 -3.60 2.68
C ALA A 49 0.47 -4.86 2.44
N ALA A 50 1.07 -5.43 3.49
CA ALA A 50 1.81 -6.68 3.40
C ALA A 50 0.94 -7.88 2.99
N GLN A 51 -0.30 -7.96 3.48
CA GLN A 51 -1.25 -9.00 3.06
C GLN A 51 -1.64 -8.83 1.60
N ALA A 52 -1.85 -7.60 1.13
CA ALA A 52 -2.15 -7.33 -0.28
C ALA A 52 -0.98 -7.74 -1.19
N LEU A 53 0.26 -7.46 -0.79
CA LEU A 53 1.48 -7.90 -1.50
C LEU A 53 1.62 -9.42 -1.62
N ARG A 54 1.14 -10.17 -0.63
CA ARG A 54 1.12 -11.64 -0.66
C ARG A 54 0.04 -12.22 -1.58
N ARG A 55 -0.97 -11.41 -1.92
CA ARG A 55 -2.11 -11.81 -2.76
C ARG A 55 -1.98 -11.36 -4.22
N LEU A 56 -0.95 -10.59 -4.53
CA LEU A 56 -0.53 -10.24 -5.88
C LEU A 56 0.25 -11.38 -6.52
#